data_AF-A0A7C7L7S6-F1
#
_entry.id   AF-A0A7C7L7S6-F1
#
_cell.length_a   1.000
_cell.length_b   1.000
_cell.length_c   1.000
_cell.angle_alpha   90.00
_cell.angle_beta   90.00
_cell.angle_gamma   90.00
#
_symmetry.space_group_name_H-M   'P 1'
#
loop_
_entity.id
_entity.type
_entity.pdbx_description
1 polymer ?
#
loop_
_entity_poly.entity_id
_entity_poly.type
_entity_poly.pdbx_seq_one_letter_code
_entity_poly.pdbx_strand_id
1 'polypeptide(L)'
;MDIANLETQTLTELRELAKEWGISRYSRLKKEDLILRLLRAKAEREGLMFGGGVLDIVDESKGYLRCDHYKLGPEDVYVSQSQIRRFGLRTGDMVVGQVRPPKESEKYYSLLRVEAVNGIDPEAAKLRPQFESLTPIFPNERFILETSPDNLTTRLLSMIAPIGKGQRGLIVSPPKAGKTTVLKRIANGITANHPEVHLMVVLIGERPEEVTDMDRSVDAEVISSTFDEPVRSHAKVAEMALARAKRLVEGKRDVVILLDSI
;
A
#
# COMPACT_ATOMS: atom_id res chain seq x y z
N MET A 1 -0.73 -25.40 2.95
CA MET A 1 -0.97 -24.06 3.54
C MET A 1 -1.19 -23.11 2.41
N ASP A 2 -2.45 -22.78 2.16
CA ASP A 2 -2.85 -21.82 1.14
C ASP A 2 -3.32 -20.53 1.81
N ILE A 3 -3.47 -19.45 1.05
CA ILE A 3 -3.82 -18.15 1.60
C ILE A 3 -5.09 -18.19 2.45
N ALA A 4 -6.10 -18.95 2.03
CA ALA A 4 -7.34 -19.15 2.77
C ALA A 4 -7.12 -19.67 4.21
N ASN A 5 -6.13 -20.53 4.43
CA ASN A 5 -5.81 -21.02 5.77
C ASN A 5 -5.11 -19.94 6.60
N LEU A 6 -4.19 -19.17 5.99
CA LEU A 6 -3.45 -18.11 6.69
C LEU A 6 -4.36 -16.91 7.03
N GLU A 7 -5.37 -16.63 6.22
CA GLU A 7 -6.37 -15.59 6.50
C GLU A 7 -7.19 -15.89 7.76
N THR A 8 -7.56 -17.14 7.98
CA THR A 8 -8.38 -17.55 9.14
C THR A 8 -7.61 -17.52 10.46
N GLN A 9 -6.27 -17.54 10.41
CA GLN A 9 -5.42 -17.55 11.59
C GLN A 9 -5.35 -16.18 12.28
N THR A 10 -5.10 -16.20 13.60
CA THR A 10 -4.89 -14.97 14.37
C THR A 10 -3.52 -14.36 14.09
N LEU A 11 -3.35 -13.06 14.35
CA LEU A 11 -2.04 -12.40 14.19
C LEU A 11 -0.97 -13.06 15.08
N THR A 12 -1.36 -13.57 16.24
CA THR A 12 -0.47 -14.28 17.17
C THR A 12 0.01 -15.59 16.55
N GLU A 13 -0.90 -16.41 16.02
CA GLU A 13 -0.56 -17.67 15.34
C GLU A 13 0.36 -17.44 14.13
N LEU A 14 0.08 -16.41 13.32
CA LEU A 14 0.91 -16.06 12.17
C LEU A 14 2.33 -15.63 12.61
N ARG A 15 2.46 -14.95 13.75
CA ARG A 15 3.75 -14.55 14.32
C ARG A 15 4.52 -15.76 14.87
N GLU A 16 3.82 -16.72 15.47
CA GLU A 16 4.43 -17.98 15.91
C GLU A 16 4.95 -18.79 14.72
N LEU A 17 4.15 -18.95 13.66
CA LEU A 17 4.56 -19.56 12.39
C LEU A 17 5.79 -18.84 11.79
N ALA A 18 5.80 -17.51 11.79
CA ALA A 18 6.93 -16.75 11.28
C ALA A 18 8.20 -16.94 12.12
N LYS A 19 8.06 -17.10 13.43
CA LYS A 19 9.16 -17.43 14.34
C LYS A 19 9.71 -18.82 14.07
N GLU A 20 8.84 -19.83 13.95
CA GLU A 20 9.23 -21.19 13.59
C GLU A 20 9.95 -21.24 12.24
N TRP A 21 9.55 -20.39 11.30
CA TRP A 21 10.13 -20.35 9.98
C TRP A 21 11.42 -19.52 9.87
N GLY A 22 11.86 -18.89 10.97
CA GLY A 22 13.07 -18.09 11.02
C GLY A 22 12.97 -16.77 10.25
N ILE A 23 11.75 -16.29 9.98
CA ILE A 23 11.53 -15.01 9.30
C ILE A 23 11.99 -13.88 10.25
N SER A 24 12.77 -12.93 9.74
CA SER A 24 13.24 -11.78 10.54
C SER A 24 12.26 -10.60 10.49
N ARG A 25 12.25 -9.76 11.54
CA ARG A 25 11.42 -8.53 11.66
C ARG A 25 9.90 -8.73 11.49
N TYR A 26 9.37 -9.93 11.72
CA TYR A 26 7.94 -10.25 11.59
C TYR A 26 7.04 -9.57 12.64
N SER A 27 7.60 -9.20 13.80
CA SER A 27 6.82 -8.66 14.92
C SER A 27 6.15 -7.32 14.63
N ARG A 28 6.74 -6.49 13.75
CA ARG A 28 6.21 -5.18 13.34
C ARG A 28 5.29 -5.24 12.13
N LEU A 29 5.22 -6.38 11.44
CA LEU A 29 4.40 -6.51 10.24
C LEU A 29 2.92 -6.56 10.59
N LYS A 30 2.11 -5.88 9.78
CA LYS A 30 0.65 -6.05 9.80
C LYS A 30 0.31 -7.45 9.31
N LYS A 31 -0.90 -7.93 9.64
CA LYS A 31 -1.35 -9.29 9.33
C LYS A 31 -1.13 -9.67 7.86
N GLU A 32 -1.50 -8.79 6.93
CA GLU A 32 -1.36 -9.03 5.50
C GLU A 32 0.11 -9.11 5.06
N ASP A 33 0.95 -8.17 5.47
CA ASP A 33 2.38 -8.19 5.13
C ASP A 33 3.07 -9.44 5.71
N LEU A 34 2.62 -9.88 6.87
CA LEU A 34 3.08 -11.11 7.50
C LEU A 34 2.65 -12.35 6.69
N ILE A 35 1.39 -12.40 6.25
CA ILE A 35 0.88 -13.46 5.36
C ILE A 35 1.69 -13.50 4.06
N LEU A 36 1.92 -12.35 3.43
CA LEU A 36 2.72 -12.26 2.20
C LEU A 36 4.15 -12.78 2.41
N ARG A 37 4.76 -12.44 3.55
CA ARG A 37 6.12 -12.87 3.89
C ARG A 37 6.19 -14.37 4.18
N LEU A 38 5.17 -14.93 4.83
CA LEU A 38 5.03 -16.38 5.03
C LEU A 38 4.87 -17.09 3.68
N LEU A 39 4.00 -16.61 2.80
CA LEU A 39 3.82 -17.18 1.47
C LEU A 39 5.13 -17.18 0.66
N ARG A 40 5.91 -16.10 0.73
CA ARG A 40 7.25 -16.03 0.11
C ARG A 40 8.19 -17.09 0.70
N ALA A 41 8.30 -17.18 2.02
CA ALA A 41 9.18 -18.14 2.69
C ALA A 41 8.78 -19.60 2.39
N LYS A 42 7.49 -19.88 2.24
CA LYS A 42 6.99 -21.20 1.83
C LYS A 42 7.44 -21.54 0.40
N ALA A 43 7.22 -20.63 -0.55
CA ALA A 43 7.58 -20.85 -1.95
C ALA A 43 9.09 -21.05 -2.12
N GLU A 44 9.91 -20.28 -1.41
CA GLU A 44 11.38 -20.44 -1.41
C GLU A 44 11.80 -21.84 -0.91
N ARG A 45 11.13 -22.39 0.11
CA ARG A 45 11.38 -23.76 0.59
C ARG A 45 10.95 -24.84 -0.40
N GLU A 46 9.95 -24.57 -1.22
CA GLU A 46 9.50 -25.44 -2.31
C GLU A 46 10.35 -25.27 -3.59
N GLY A 47 11.39 -24.42 -3.55
CA GLY A 47 12.27 -24.13 -4.69
C GLY A 47 11.61 -23.27 -5.78
N LEU A 48 10.48 -22.63 -5.46
CA LEU A 48 9.72 -21.78 -6.37
C LEU A 48 10.07 -20.31 -6.12
N MET A 49 10.21 -19.53 -7.20
CA MET A 49 10.36 -18.09 -7.06
C MET A 49 9.01 -17.43 -6.78
N PHE A 50 9.03 -16.46 -5.88
CA PHE A 50 7.83 -15.78 -5.41
C PHE A 50 8.00 -14.27 -5.52
N GLY A 51 7.06 -13.63 -6.19
CA GLY A 51 7.13 -12.22 -6.52
C GLY A 51 5.76 -11.57 -6.40
N GLY A 52 5.74 -10.25 -6.47
CA GLY A 52 4.51 -9.50 -6.36
C GLY A 52 4.76 -8.01 -6.34
N GLY A 53 3.70 -7.25 -6.48
CA GLY A 53 3.75 -5.81 -6.55
C GLY A 53 2.37 -5.24 -6.86
N VAL A 54 2.32 -3.92 -6.99
CA VAL A 54 1.08 -3.24 -7.34
C VAL A 54 0.90 -3.29 -8.85
N LEU A 55 -0.22 -3.87 -9.29
CA LEU A 55 -0.54 -4.02 -10.70
C LEU A 55 -0.75 -2.66 -11.36
N ASP A 56 0.01 -2.43 -12.41
CA ASP A 56 -0.15 -1.36 -13.38
C ASP A 56 -0.52 -1.95 -14.74
N ILE A 57 -1.78 -1.76 -15.15
CA ILE A 57 -2.25 -2.17 -16.48
C ILE A 57 -1.87 -1.06 -17.45
N VAL A 58 -0.91 -1.35 -18.34
CA VAL A 58 -0.40 -0.35 -19.30
C VAL A 58 -1.34 -0.26 -20.50
N ASP A 59 -1.73 -1.42 -21.04
CA ASP A 59 -2.64 -1.55 -22.17
C ASP A 59 -3.65 -2.67 -21.87
N GLU A 60 -4.73 -2.78 -22.66
CA GLU A 60 -5.73 -3.84 -22.48
C GLU A 60 -5.16 -5.27 -22.53
N SER A 61 -3.97 -5.46 -23.10
CA SER A 61 -3.31 -6.75 -23.31
C SER A 61 -2.21 -7.11 -22.31
N LYS A 62 -1.72 -6.15 -21.51
CA LYS A 62 -0.56 -6.38 -20.63
C LYS A 62 -0.61 -5.53 -19.36
N GLY A 63 -0.20 -6.14 -18.25
CA GLY A 63 0.06 -5.46 -17.00
C GLY A 63 1.43 -5.82 -16.45
N TYR A 64 1.90 -5.01 -15.53
CA TYR A 64 3.14 -5.24 -14.79
C TYR A 64 2.89 -5.02 -13.31
N LEU A 65 3.41 -5.91 -12.47
CA LEU A 65 3.46 -5.69 -11.03
C LEU A 65 4.69 -4.83 -10.75
N ARG A 66 4.43 -3.61 -10.25
CA ARG A 66 5.47 -2.66 -9.85
C ARG A 66 5.98 -3.06 -8.47
N CYS A 67 7.26 -3.45 -8.41
CA CYS A 67 7.89 -3.95 -7.18
C CYS A 67 8.54 -2.82 -6.36
N ASP A 68 8.90 -1.71 -7.00
CA ASP A 68 9.67 -0.61 -6.39
C ASP A 68 8.81 0.66 -6.22
N HIS A 69 8.06 0.76 -5.12
CA HIS A 69 7.25 1.94 -4.77
C HIS A 69 6.42 2.52 -5.93
N TYR A 70 5.80 1.62 -6.72
CA TYR A 70 4.94 1.90 -7.88
C TYR A 70 5.67 2.42 -9.14
N LYS A 71 7.00 2.48 -9.12
CA LYS A 71 7.84 2.85 -10.26
C LYS A 71 8.15 1.64 -11.12
N LEU A 72 8.52 1.91 -12.37
CA LEU A 72 9.06 0.89 -13.25
C LEU A 72 10.43 0.44 -12.74
N GLY A 73 10.56 -0.84 -12.44
CA GLY A 73 11.82 -1.47 -12.04
C GLY A 73 12.23 -2.61 -12.99
N PRO A 74 13.51 -3.02 -12.97
CA PRO A 74 13.96 -4.22 -13.67
C PRO A 74 13.34 -5.50 -13.09
N GLU A 75 12.96 -5.47 -11.80
CA GLU A 75 12.33 -6.58 -11.07
C GLU A 75 10.80 -6.63 -11.25
N ASP A 76 10.25 -5.83 -12.16
CA ASP A 76 8.82 -5.85 -12.45
C ASP A 76 8.39 -7.22 -13.01
N VAL A 77 7.18 -7.63 -12.65
CA VAL A 77 6.63 -8.93 -13.05
C VAL A 77 5.55 -8.72 -14.11
N TYR A 78 5.74 -9.28 -15.29
CA TYR A 78 4.75 -9.33 -16.35
C TYR A 78 3.51 -10.15 -15.94
N VAL A 79 2.34 -9.58 -16.22
CA VAL A 79 1.03 -10.22 -16.04
C VAL A 79 0.29 -10.25 -17.37
N SER A 80 -0.12 -11.45 -17.76
CA SER A 80 -0.84 -11.67 -19.02
C SER A 80 -2.30 -11.22 -18.95
N GLN A 81 -2.87 -10.84 -20.10
CA GLN A 81 -4.29 -10.49 -20.20
C GLN A 81 -5.21 -11.60 -19.68
N SER A 82 -4.87 -12.87 -19.92
CA SER A 82 -5.68 -14.00 -19.46
C SER A 82 -5.74 -14.07 -17.95
N GLN A 83 -4.64 -13.78 -17.24
CA GLN A 83 -4.61 -13.70 -15.77
C GLN A 83 -5.40 -12.49 -15.27
N ILE A 84 -5.24 -11.33 -15.89
CA ILE A 84 -5.99 -10.11 -15.54
C ILE A 84 -7.50 -10.37 -15.64
N ARG A 85 -7.95 -10.92 -16.78
CA ARG A 85 -9.37 -11.25 -17.00
C ARG A 85 -9.87 -12.36 -16.08
N ARG A 86 -9.10 -13.44 -15.93
CA ARG A 86 -9.48 -14.57 -15.08
C ARG A 86 -9.69 -14.16 -13.64
N PHE A 87 -8.83 -13.30 -13.11
CA PHE A 87 -8.86 -12.86 -11.71
C PHE A 87 -9.57 -11.51 -11.48
N GLY A 88 -10.13 -10.89 -12.53
CA GLY A 88 -10.80 -9.59 -12.43
C GLY A 88 -9.86 -8.48 -11.89
N LEU A 89 -8.57 -8.59 -12.19
CA LEU A 89 -7.55 -7.69 -11.65
C LEU A 89 -7.70 -6.28 -12.24
N ARG A 90 -7.44 -5.27 -11.42
CA ARG A 90 -7.50 -3.86 -11.79
C ARG A 90 -6.24 -3.13 -11.35
N THR A 91 -5.90 -2.04 -12.04
CA THR A 91 -4.78 -1.18 -11.62
C THR A 91 -4.92 -0.80 -10.14
N GLY A 92 -3.81 -0.89 -9.40
CA GLY A 92 -3.75 -0.68 -7.95
C GLY A 92 -3.84 -1.95 -7.10
N ASP A 93 -4.14 -3.12 -7.70
CA ASP A 93 -4.20 -4.37 -6.95
C ASP A 93 -2.79 -4.83 -6.55
N MET A 94 -2.58 -5.12 -5.27
CA MET A 94 -1.38 -5.81 -4.81
C MET A 94 -1.54 -7.28 -5.14
N VAL A 95 -0.82 -7.75 -6.16
CA VAL A 95 -0.88 -9.15 -6.59
C VAL A 95 0.40 -9.82 -6.15
N VAL A 96 0.27 -10.99 -5.56
CA VAL A 96 1.40 -11.79 -5.13
C VAL A 96 1.21 -13.24 -5.58
N GLY A 97 2.29 -13.86 -6.02
CA GLY A 97 2.23 -15.22 -6.50
C GLY A 97 3.56 -15.78 -6.98
N GLN A 98 3.48 -16.95 -7.58
CA GLN A 98 4.64 -17.65 -8.12
C GLN A 98 5.10 -16.96 -9.40
N VAL A 99 6.40 -16.69 -9.49
CA VAL A 99 7.03 -16.05 -10.65
C VAL A 99 8.10 -16.96 -11.24
N ARG A 100 8.42 -16.73 -12.51
CA ARG A 100 9.54 -17.38 -13.19
C ARG A 100 10.47 -16.33 -13.79
N PRO A 101 11.76 -16.66 -14.01
CA PRO A 101 12.67 -15.72 -14.63
C PRO A 101 12.28 -15.52 -16.10
N PRO A 102 12.71 -14.39 -16.69
CA PRO A 102 12.56 -14.15 -18.12
C PRO A 102 13.24 -15.27 -18.92
N LYS A 103 12.60 -15.69 -20.02
CA LYS A 103 13.27 -16.46 -21.09
C LYS A 103 14.19 -15.53 -21.89
N GLU A 104 15.04 -16.08 -22.75
CA GLU A 104 15.97 -15.30 -23.61
C GLU A 104 15.28 -14.20 -24.44
N SER A 105 14.00 -14.38 -24.79
CA SER A 105 13.19 -13.40 -25.53
C SER A 105 12.43 -12.40 -24.66
N GLU A 106 12.47 -12.53 -23.34
CA GLU A 106 11.69 -11.75 -22.38
C GLU A 106 12.61 -10.85 -21.55
N LYS A 107 12.14 -9.64 -21.22
CA LYS A 107 12.90 -8.68 -20.40
C LYS A 107 12.59 -8.79 -18.90
N TYR A 108 11.39 -9.23 -18.55
CA TYR A 108 10.83 -9.18 -17.19
C TYR A 108 10.49 -10.57 -16.69
N TYR A 109 10.42 -10.72 -15.36
CA TYR A 109 9.84 -11.91 -14.74
C TYR A 109 8.40 -12.09 -15.21
N SER A 110 7.90 -13.32 -15.21
CA SER A 110 6.51 -13.61 -15.57
C SER A 110 5.76 -14.24 -14.42
N LEU A 111 4.55 -13.76 -14.15
CA LEU A 111 3.66 -14.36 -13.16
C LEU A 111 3.15 -15.70 -13.68
N LEU A 112 3.42 -16.79 -12.95
CA LEU A 112 2.91 -18.13 -13.27
C LEU A 112 1.52 -18.34 -12.68
N ARG A 113 1.39 -18.07 -11.39
CA ARG A 113 0.18 -18.32 -10.62
C ARG A 113 -0.04 -17.20 -9.62
N VAL A 114 -1.26 -16.68 -9.59
CA VAL A 114 -1.71 -15.74 -8.56
C VAL A 114 -2.02 -16.55 -7.30
N GLU A 115 -1.41 -16.19 -6.17
CA GLU A 115 -1.78 -16.77 -4.86
C GLU A 115 -2.60 -15.80 -4.02
N ALA A 116 -2.41 -14.49 -4.19
CA ALA A 116 -3.06 -13.47 -3.38
C ALA A 116 -3.39 -12.22 -4.19
N VAL A 117 -4.52 -11.60 -3.89
CA VAL A 117 -4.87 -10.26 -4.38
C VAL A 117 -5.28 -9.41 -3.19
N ASN A 118 -4.55 -8.34 -2.90
CA ASN A 118 -4.75 -7.46 -1.74
C ASN A 118 -4.76 -8.22 -0.40
N GLY A 119 -3.94 -9.27 -0.29
CA GLY A 119 -3.83 -10.07 0.92
C GLY A 119 -4.99 -11.05 1.14
N ILE A 120 -5.91 -11.17 0.18
CA ILE A 120 -7.01 -12.13 0.21
C ILE A 120 -6.96 -13.12 -0.96
N ASP A 121 -7.73 -14.21 -0.86
CA ASP A 121 -7.91 -15.19 -1.91
C ASP A 121 -8.34 -14.55 -3.25
N PRO A 122 -7.71 -14.91 -4.38
CA PRO A 122 -8.00 -14.31 -5.69
C PRO A 122 -9.43 -14.51 -6.19
N GLU A 123 -10.11 -15.59 -5.81
CA GLU A 123 -11.51 -15.82 -6.18
C GLU A 123 -12.44 -14.94 -5.34
N ALA A 124 -12.15 -14.78 -4.04
CA ALA A 124 -12.88 -13.85 -3.18
C ALA A 124 -12.69 -12.38 -3.62
N ALA A 125 -11.48 -12.01 -4.03
CA ALA A 125 -11.13 -10.66 -4.47
C ALA A 125 -11.91 -10.18 -5.71
N LYS A 126 -12.45 -11.10 -6.52
CA LYS A 126 -13.31 -10.79 -7.68
C LYS A 126 -14.68 -10.24 -7.28
N LEU A 127 -15.18 -10.65 -6.11
CA LEU A 127 -16.55 -10.36 -5.67
C LEU A 127 -16.68 -9.00 -4.99
N ARG A 128 -15.56 -8.31 -4.75
CA ARG A 128 -15.59 -6.98 -4.13
C ARG A 128 -16.29 -5.96 -5.05
N PRO A 129 -17.01 -4.98 -4.48
CA PRO A 129 -17.64 -3.93 -5.26
C PRO A 129 -16.60 -3.05 -5.96
N GLN A 130 -17.05 -2.30 -6.97
CA GLN A 130 -16.24 -1.23 -7.55
C GLN A 130 -16.36 0.02 -6.67
N PHE A 131 -15.25 0.72 -6.44
CA PHE A 131 -15.23 1.93 -5.62
C PHE A 131 -16.26 2.96 -6.08
N GLU A 132 -16.39 3.14 -7.39
CA GLU A 132 -17.34 4.07 -8.03
C GLU A 132 -18.81 3.70 -7.81
N SER A 133 -19.12 2.45 -7.44
CA SER A 133 -20.48 1.99 -7.12
C SER A 133 -20.88 2.22 -5.65
N LEU A 134 -19.92 2.60 -4.79
CA LEU A 134 -20.17 2.85 -3.38
C LEU A 134 -20.92 4.17 -3.19
N THR A 135 -21.84 4.20 -2.22
CA THR A 135 -22.57 5.43 -1.89
C THR A 135 -21.67 6.35 -1.06
N PRO A 136 -21.35 7.57 -1.54
CA PRO A 136 -20.57 8.52 -0.77
C PRO A 136 -21.42 9.09 0.37
N ILE A 137 -20.87 9.09 1.58
CA ILE A 137 -21.49 9.68 2.78
C ILE A 137 -20.49 10.60 3.48
N PHE A 138 -20.98 11.44 4.38
CA PHE A 138 -20.11 12.22 5.25
C PHE A 138 -19.40 11.33 6.28
N PRO A 139 -18.19 11.71 6.73
CA PRO A 139 -17.51 11.04 7.82
C PRO A 139 -18.40 10.98 9.07
N ASN A 140 -18.61 9.78 9.59
CA ASN A 140 -19.35 9.50 10.82
C ASN A 140 -18.44 9.06 11.97
N GLU A 141 -17.23 8.62 11.65
CA GLU A 141 -16.19 8.23 12.61
C GLU A 141 -15.04 9.23 12.57
N ARG A 142 -14.57 9.62 13.75
CA ARG A 142 -13.51 10.61 13.93
C ARG A 142 -12.16 9.94 14.18
N PHE A 143 -11.09 10.47 13.59
CA PHE A 143 -9.73 10.15 13.99
C PHE A 143 -9.34 10.87 15.27
N ILE A 144 -8.81 10.10 16.22
CA ILE A 144 -8.18 10.61 17.43
C ILE A 144 -6.70 10.75 17.12
N LEU A 145 -6.20 11.99 17.03
CA LEU A 145 -4.80 12.27 16.69
C LEU A 145 -3.93 12.55 17.92
N GLU A 146 -4.56 12.85 19.07
CA GLU A 146 -3.87 13.15 20.32
C GLU A 146 -3.16 11.89 20.86
N THR A 147 -1.89 12.04 21.21
CA THR A 147 -1.02 10.93 21.64
C THR A 147 -0.34 11.24 22.97
N SER A 148 0.40 12.36 23.02
CA SER A 148 1.02 12.89 24.23
C SER A 148 0.49 14.30 24.52
N PRO A 149 0.36 14.70 25.80
CA PRO A 149 0.00 16.07 26.20
C PRO A 149 0.88 17.16 25.58
N ASP A 150 2.15 16.84 25.29
CA ASP A 150 3.15 17.76 24.73
C ASP A 150 2.95 18.00 23.22
N ASN A 151 2.17 17.16 22.54
CA ASN A 151 1.90 17.29 21.10
C ASN A 151 0.73 18.25 20.85
N LEU A 152 0.97 19.54 21.11
CA LEU A 152 -0.02 20.61 20.99
C LEU A 152 -0.64 20.70 19.58
N THR A 153 0.11 20.37 18.52
CA THR A 153 -0.38 20.40 17.13
C THR A 153 -1.59 19.49 16.94
N THR A 154 -1.50 18.23 17.34
CA THR A 154 -2.61 17.26 17.18
C THR A 154 -3.83 17.59 18.04
N ARG A 155 -3.60 18.21 19.21
CA ARG A 155 -4.67 18.67 20.12
C ARG A 155 -5.42 19.86 19.54
N LEU A 156 -4.70 20.86 19.03
CA LEU A 156 -5.31 22.03 18.38
C LEU A 156 -6.08 21.62 17.12
N LEU A 157 -5.52 20.74 16.27
CA LEU A 157 -6.24 20.17 15.14
C LEU A 157 -7.52 19.46 15.59
N SER A 158 -7.43 18.65 16.64
CA SER A 158 -8.59 17.94 17.20
C SER A 158 -9.70 18.89 17.69
N MET A 159 -9.37 20.08 18.19
CA MET A 159 -10.38 21.03 18.67
C MET A 159 -10.96 21.90 17.56
N ILE A 160 -10.12 22.35 16.62
CA ILE A 160 -10.48 23.39 15.65
C ILE A 160 -10.90 22.79 14.30
N ALA A 161 -10.27 21.70 13.89
CA ALA A 161 -10.46 21.07 12.57
C ALA A 161 -10.42 19.54 12.70
N PRO A 162 -11.43 18.92 13.35
CA PRO A 162 -11.46 17.48 13.55
C PRO A 162 -11.47 16.74 12.19
N ILE A 163 -10.69 15.66 12.10
CA ILE A 163 -10.55 14.85 10.89
C ILE A 163 -11.32 13.54 11.10
N GLY A 164 -12.16 13.16 10.15
CA GLY A 164 -12.90 11.90 10.16
C GLY A 164 -12.47 10.91 9.07
N LYS A 165 -12.94 9.67 9.18
CA LYS A 165 -12.75 8.64 8.16
C LYS A 165 -13.51 9.02 6.88
N GLY A 166 -12.78 9.15 5.77
CA GLY A 166 -13.31 9.69 4.51
C GLY A 166 -13.27 11.23 4.40
N GLN A 167 -12.65 11.93 5.36
CA GLN A 167 -12.50 13.38 5.29
C GLN A 167 -11.59 13.78 4.12
N ARG A 168 -12.02 14.77 3.35
CA ARG A 168 -11.17 15.49 2.40
C ARG A 168 -10.75 16.82 3.03
N GLY A 169 -9.46 16.95 3.34
CA GLY A 169 -8.88 18.13 3.97
C GLY A 169 -7.83 18.79 3.08
N LEU A 170 -7.60 20.08 3.29
CA LEU A 170 -6.53 20.84 2.66
C LEU A 170 -5.76 21.59 3.74
N ILE A 171 -4.45 21.37 3.82
CA ILE A 171 -3.55 22.13 4.70
C ILE A 171 -2.93 23.24 3.87
N VAL A 172 -3.45 24.46 4.02
CA VAL A 172 -2.89 25.63 3.36
C VAL A 172 -1.71 26.13 4.18
N SER A 173 -0.52 26.14 3.58
CA SER A 173 0.72 26.54 4.25
C SER A 173 1.60 27.36 3.31
N PRO A 174 2.05 28.56 3.70
CA PRO A 174 3.17 29.22 3.03
C PRO A 174 4.44 28.35 3.06
N PRO A 175 5.41 28.61 2.17
CA PRO A 175 6.72 27.98 2.25
C PRO A 175 7.36 28.16 3.63
N LYS A 176 8.01 27.10 4.14
CA LYS A 176 8.71 27.08 5.44
C LYS A 176 7.82 27.31 6.69
N ALA A 177 6.49 27.20 6.59
CA ALA A 177 5.59 27.33 7.75
C ALA A 177 5.39 26.03 8.57
N GLY A 178 6.16 24.97 8.28
CA GLY A 178 6.13 23.73 9.06
C GLY A 178 5.11 22.67 8.60
N LYS A 179 4.65 22.75 7.35
CA LYS A 179 3.77 21.74 6.68
C LYS A 179 4.21 20.30 6.96
N THR A 180 5.48 19.99 6.71
CA THR A 180 6.05 18.64 6.89
C THR A 180 5.94 18.17 8.34
N THR A 181 6.20 19.05 9.31
CA THR A 181 6.05 18.72 10.74
C THR A 181 4.61 18.40 11.07
N VAL A 182 3.65 19.19 10.58
CA VAL A 182 2.22 18.93 10.81
C VAL A 182 1.81 17.58 10.21
N LEU A 183 2.23 17.28 8.97
CA LEU A 183 1.95 16.00 8.31
C LEU A 183 2.51 14.81 9.09
N LYS A 184 3.77 14.88 9.56
CA LYS A 184 4.37 13.83 10.42
C LYS A 184 3.58 13.62 11.70
N ARG A 185 3.10 14.70 12.33
CA ARG A 185 2.32 14.61 13.58
C ARG A 185 0.95 13.98 13.33
N ILE A 186 0.30 14.28 12.20
CA ILE A 186 -0.95 13.62 11.79
C ILE A 186 -0.70 12.14 11.52
N ALA A 187 0.32 11.81 10.72
CA ALA A 187 0.70 10.43 10.40
C ALA A 187 0.92 9.60 11.67
N ASN A 188 1.76 10.09 12.58
CA ASN A 188 2.08 9.38 13.82
C ASN A 188 0.89 9.31 14.78
N GLY A 189 0.02 10.33 14.80
CA GLY A 189 -1.24 10.29 15.56
C GLY A 189 -2.18 9.20 15.05
N ILE A 190 -2.33 9.07 13.72
CA ILE A 190 -3.12 8.00 13.09
C ILE A 190 -2.50 6.64 13.40
N THR A 191 -1.21 6.42 13.15
CA THR A 191 -0.62 5.09 13.36
C THR A 191 -0.64 4.65 14.83
N ALA A 192 -0.53 5.57 15.78
CA ALA A 192 -0.60 5.25 17.20
C ALA A 192 -2.01 4.86 17.68
N ASN A 193 -3.04 5.61 17.24
CA ASN A 193 -4.40 5.45 17.76
C ASN A 193 -5.30 4.59 16.86
N HIS A 194 -4.92 4.45 15.59
CA HIS A 194 -5.67 3.75 14.55
C HIS A 194 -4.75 2.84 13.71
N PRO A 195 -4.10 1.83 14.33
CA PRO A 195 -3.17 0.94 13.63
C PRO A 195 -3.82 0.12 12.51
N GLU A 196 -5.14 -0.03 12.54
CA GLU A 196 -5.96 -0.68 11.50
C GLU A 196 -5.96 0.09 10.18
N VAL A 197 -5.72 1.41 10.22
CA VAL A 197 -5.75 2.26 9.03
C VAL A 197 -4.54 1.98 8.15
N HIS A 198 -4.77 1.90 6.85
CA HIS A 198 -3.71 1.88 5.86
C HIS A 198 -3.28 3.31 5.55
N LEU A 199 -2.16 3.73 6.13
CA LEU A 199 -1.61 5.07 5.94
C LEU A 199 -0.61 5.07 4.78
N MET A 200 -0.88 5.93 3.80
CA MET A 200 -0.05 6.16 2.63
C MET A 200 0.44 7.61 2.67
N VAL A 201 1.74 7.82 2.46
CA VAL A 201 2.32 9.16 2.31
C VAL A 201 2.85 9.27 0.88
N VAL A 202 2.28 10.18 0.11
CA VAL A 202 2.59 10.36 -1.31
C VAL A 202 3.33 11.68 -1.48
N LEU A 203 4.61 11.61 -1.84
CA LEU A 203 5.49 12.78 -1.96
C LEU A 203 5.79 13.08 -3.43
N ILE A 204 5.33 14.21 -3.94
CA ILE A 204 5.44 14.57 -5.36
C ILE A 204 6.23 15.86 -5.52
N GLY A 205 7.30 15.82 -6.32
CA GLY A 205 8.16 16.97 -6.58
C GLY A 205 8.98 17.42 -5.38
N GLU A 206 9.07 16.59 -4.33
CA GLU A 206 9.83 16.89 -3.12
C GLU A 206 11.30 16.47 -3.25
N ARG A 207 12.13 16.99 -2.35
CA ARG A 207 13.58 16.71 -2.35
C ARG A 207 13.90 15.32 -1.78
N PRO A 208 14.91 14.60 -2.31
CA PRO A 208 15.28 13.26 -1.82
C PRO A 208 15.55 13.20 -0.30
N GLU A 209 16.17 14.23 0.27
CA GLU A 209 16.42 14.31 1.71
C GLU A 209 15.13 14.47 2.54
N GLU A 210 14.12 15.17 2.01
CA GLU A 210 12.82 15.33 2.66
C GLU A 210 12.00 14.03 2.60
N VAL A 211 12.10 13.30 1.47
CA VAL A 211 11.53 11.95 1.32
C VAL A 211 12.14 10.99 2.34
N THR A 212 13.47 10.99 2.44
CA THR A 212 14.19 10.11 3.38
C THR A 212 13.86 10.44 4.84
N ASP A 213 13.77 11.73 5.16
CA ASP A 213 13.39 12.20 6.48
C ASP A 213 11.95 11.80 6.83
N MET A 214 11.01 11.87 5.88
CA MET A 214 9.65 11.38 6.06
C MET A 214 9.63 9.86 6.30
N ASP A 215 10.26 9.07 5.43
CA ASP A 215 10.30 7.60 5.49
C ASP A 215 10.84 7.07 6.82
N ARG A 216 11.84 7.76 7.40
CA ARG A 216 12.39 7.38 8.70
C ARG A 216 11.54 7.82 9.89
N SER A 217 10.61 8.76 9.70
CA SER A 217 9.86 9.43 10.77
C SER A 217 8.44 8.91 10.97
N VAL A 218 7.89 8.16 10.00
CA VAL A 218 6.49 7.69 10.04
C VAL A 218 6.43 6.20 9.76
N ASP A 219 5.52 5.52 10.44
CA ASP A 219 5.19 4.12 10.14
C ASP A 219 3.99 4.10 9.18
N ALA A 220 4.31 4.24 7.89
CA ALA A 220 3.38 4.37 6.78
C ALA A 220 3.99 3.84 5.48
N GLU A 221 3.16 3.55 4.48
CA GLU A 221 3.62 3.29 3.12
C GLU A 221 4.03 4.60 2.46
N VAL A 222 5.34 4.81 2.28
CA VAL A 222 5.87 6.03 1.65
C VAL A 222 6.12 5.79 0.17
N ILE A 223 5.50 6.63 -0.64
CA ILE A 223 5.53 6.60 -2.11
C ILE A 223 6.01 7.97 -2.56
N SER A 224 7.00 8.03 -3.42
CA SER A 224 7.57 9.32 -3.82
C SER A 224 7.96 9.39 -5.29
N SER A 225 7.89 10.59 -5.85
CA SER A 225 8.48 10.95 -7.14
C SER A 225 9.19 12.28 -6.93
N THR A 226 10.53 12.25 -6.87
CA THR A 226 11.34 13.41 -6.50
C THR A 226 11.35 14.46 -7.60
N PHE A 227 11.73 15.71 -7.30
CA PHE A 227 11.72 16.82 -8.28
C PHE A 227 12.59 16.58 -9.53
N ASP A 228 13.55 15.66 -9.47
CA ASP A 228 14.39 15.29 -10.62
C ASP A 228 13.64 14.46 -11.67
N GLU A 229 12.46 13.91 -11.33
CA GLU A 229 11.69 13.09 -12.24
C GLU A 229 10.80 13.91 -13.18
N PRO A 230 10.49 13.40 -14.39
CA PRO A 230 9.57 14.06 -15.30
C PRO A 230 8.15 14.18 -14.73
N VAL A 231 7.42 15.23 -15.12
CA VAL A 231 6.00 15.47 -14.71
C VAL A 231 5.09 14.26 -15.00
N ARG A 232 5.35 13.51 -16.08
CA ARG A 232 4.59 12.29 -16.38
C ARG A 232 4.78 11.20 -15.31
N SER A 233 5.96 11.13 -14.70
CA SER A 233 6.24 10.22 -13.58
C SER A 233 5.43 10.63 -12.35
N HIS A 234 5.41 11.92 -12.01
CA HIS A 234 4.62 12.46 -10.91
C HIS A 234 3.14 12.07 -11.03
N ALA A 235 2.54 12.35 -12.19
CA ALA A 235 1.15 12.00 -12.45
C ALA A 235 0.91 10.49 -12.33
N LYS A 236 1.78 9.68 -12.93
CA LYS A 236 1.65 8.21 -12.90
C LYS A 236 1.74 7.66 -11.47
N VAL A 237 2.67 8.14 -10.65
CA VAL A 237 2.83 7.72 -9.25
C VAL A 237 1.59 8.12 -8.43
N ALA A 238 1.08 9.34 -8.61
CA ALA A 238 -0.14 9.79 -7.93
C ALA A 238 -1.38 8.98 -8.34
N GLU A 239 -1.55 8.69 -9.64
CA GLU A 239 -2.61 7.85 -10.16
C GLU A 239 -2.53 6.41 -9.61
N MET A 240 -1.33 5.84 -9.54
CA MET A 240 -1.09 4.52 -8.97
C MET A 240 -1.41 4.48 -7.47
N ALA A 241 -1.00 5.50 -6.70
CA ALA A 241 -1.31 5.60 -5.29
C ALA A 241 -2.82 5.73 -5.03
N LEU A 242 -3.52 6.54 -5.83
CA LEU A 242 -4.97 6.66 -5.74
C LEU A 242 -5.67 5.35 -6.14
N ALA A 243 -5.22 4.68 -7.19
CA ALA A 243 -5.75 3.39 -7.60
C ALA A 243 -5.56 2.35 -6.48
N ARG A 244 -4.37 2.29 -5.88
CA ARG A 244 -4.07 1.42 -4.73
C ARG A 244 -5.03 1.67 -3.57
N ALA A 245 -5.23 2.93 -3.19
CA ALA A 245 -6.15 3.29 -2.12
C ALA A 245 -7.59 2.85 -2.43
N LYS A 246 -8.09 3.07 -3.64
CA LYS A 246 -9.42 2.60 -4.06
C LYS A 246 -9.55 1.08 -3.92
N ARG A 247 -8.55 0.32 -4.38
CA ARG A 247 -8.57 -1.16 -4.31
C ARG A 247 -8.63 -1.67 -2.86
N LEU A 248 -7.97 -0.97 -1.93
CA LEU A 248 -8.03 -1.24 -0.49
C LEU A 248 -9.40 -0.90 0.11
N VAL A 249 -9.97 0.26 -0.24
CA VAL A 249 -11.31 0.67 0.25
C VAL A 249 -12.40 -0.30 -0.23
N GLU A 250 -12.30 -0.84 -1.45
CA GLU A 250 -13.20 -1.89 -1.93
C GLU A 250 -13.14 -3.17 -1.08
N GLY A 251 -12.00 -3.43 -0.43
CA GLY A 251 -11.81 -4.46 0.59
C GLY A 251 -12.29 -4.06 1.98
N LYS A 252 -13.05 -2.97 2.12
CA LYS A 252 -13.56 -2.39 3.38
C LYS A 252 -12.47 -1.93 4.34
N ARG A 253 -11.31 -1.51 3.82
CA ARG A 253 -10.28 -0.86 4.64
C ARG A 253 -10.44 0.64 4.70
N ASP A 254 -10.12 1.18 5.86
CA ASP A 254 -9.88 2.61 6.03
C ASP A 254 -8.48 2.95 5.50
N VAL A 255 -8.43 3.88 4.54
CA VAL A 255 -7.19 4.33 3.90
C VAL A 255 -7.05 5.84 4.07
N VAL A 256 -5.86 6.29 4.46
CA VAL A 256 -5.52 7.71 4.52
C VAL A 256 -4.37 7.97 3.57
N ILE A 257 -4.53 8.96 2.69
CA ILE A 257 -3.45 9.48 1.85
C ILE A 257 -3.04 10.84 2.38
N LEU A 258 -1.79 10.98 2.81
CA LEU A 258 -1.15 12.26 3.06
C LEU A 258 -0.35 12.62 1.81
N LEU A 259 -0.92 13.50 0.97
CA LEU A 259 -0.30 13.95 -0.27
C LEU A 259 0.49 15.24 -0.03
N ASP A 260 1.75 15.25 -0.43
CA ASP A 260 2.60 16.44 -0.41
C ASP A 260 3.49 16.53 -1.66
N SER A 261 3.22 17.36 -2.68
CA SER A 261 2.19 18.41 -2.78
C SER A 261 1.03 18.05 -3.73
N ILE A 262 -0.08 18.80 -3.62
CA ILE A 262 -1.30 18.65 -4.43
C ILE A 262 -1.20 19.34 -5.79
#